data_AF-A0A553GMW3-F1
#
_entry.id   AF-A0A553GMW3-F1
#
_cell.length_a   1.000
_cell.length_b   1.000
_cell.length_c   1.000
_cell.angle_alpha   90.00
_cell.angle_beta   90.00
_cell.angle_gamma   90.00
#
_symmetry.space_group_name_H-M   'P 1'
#
loop_
_entity.id
_entity.type
_entity.pdbx_description
1 polymer ?
#
loop_
_entity_poly.entity_id
_entity_poly.type
_entity_poly.pdbx_seq_one_letter_code
_entity_poly.pdbx_strand_id
1 'polypeptide(L)'
;MAKSKTRKKKPAIAPVSKTEAIKPFVNRLNELCDMLGCDVMQHFSTYKEILRMARWRFRIGNITDINSEYSNSNYKTKYSKIIKNIAKSPIHKVEGITEYISLVDFTYLCALTNFLERDPNQPEQAQVYLQQLNNRFSPDKLSAYVNQCIVQASFTKNLPDQSLCAFDAKIISVHQSSSFYIGELLFTMRIIRPQKEHIVINKQKRLIYQVFIPCGGKSTDLVRSRLKTSALKPFYKGDKKELLIYIQSHAIRRFQERTLPIHPIISNYGFNTSLLSIDKPIVKNKKLYLPYHINNVKAGYFVAEIVDDKVLIKTFIIASHATAPEGRKFQELTGLHKMDMNYWDITMLNTFIYNTMTSDNPLYPYFEESGLLPLFQLNEDLSFIDSPSKDVNWQSFSQCIQKHNRHNTLSNTELESIDFANALS
;
A
#
# COMPACT_ATOMS: atom_id res chain seq x y z
N MET A 1 48.12 -6.71 12.99
CA MET A 1 46.78 -6.82 13.63
C MET A 1 46.48 -5.53 14.39
N ALA A 2 45.59 -4.69 13.87
CA ALA A 2 45.24 -3.41 14.50
C ALA A 2 44.32 -3.66 15.71
N LYS A 3 44.72 -3.21 16.90
CA LYS A 3 43.92 -3.31 18.13
C LYS A 3 42.65 -2.47 17.97
N SER A 4 41.49 -3.12 18.03
CA SER A 4 40.17 -2.47 18.05
C SER A 4 40.12 -1.44 19.18
N LYS A 5 39.93 -0.16 18.83
CA LYS A 5 39.76 0.93 19.80
C LYS A 5 38.47 0.67 20.58
N THR A 6 38.61 0.39 21.87
CA THR A 6 37.49 0.24 22.83
C THR A 6 36.63 1.50 22.80
N ARG A 7 35.42 1.37 22.24
CA ARG A 7 34.43 2.45 22.18
C ARG A 7 34.06 2.85 23.61
N LYS A 8 34.46 4.04 24.09
CA LYS A 8 34.05 4.58 25.39
C LYS A 8 32.51 4.52 25.48
N LYS A 9 31.97 3.77 26.44
CA LYS A 9 30.53 3.74 26.73
C LYS A 9 30.10 5.17 27.06
N LYS A 10 29.14 5.71 26.29
CA LYS A 10 28.49 6.98 26.66
C LYS A 10 27.92 6.82 28.08
N PRO A 11 28.05 7.84 28.96
CA PRO A 11 27.46 7.80 30.29
C PRO A 11 25.96 7.52 30.19
N ALA A 12 25.43 6.72 31.11
CA ALA A 12 24.00 6.43 31.16
C ALA A 12 23.24 7.74 31.32
N ILE A 13 22.34 8.03 30.38
CA ILE A 13 21.46 9.19 30.43
C ILE A 13 20.67 9.08 31.75
N ALA A 14 20.66 10.15 32.55
CA ALA A 14 19.92 10.20 33.81
C ALA A 14 18.45 9.77 33.57
N PRO A 15 17.81 9.07 34.52
CA PRO A 15 16.44 8.61 34.35
C PRO A 15 15.53 9.80 34.10
N VAL A 16 14.93 9.84 32.91
CA VAL A 16 13.91 10.83 32.53
C VAL A 16 12.83 10.83 33.60
N SER A 17 12.45 12.00 34.09
CA SER A 17 11.42 12.09 35.12
C SER A 17 10.10 11.49 34.61
N LYS A 18 9.33 10.84 35.49
CA LYS A 18 8.03 10.23 35.11
C LYS A 18 7.11 11.25 34.43
N THR A 19 7.24 12.53 34.80
CA THR A 19 6.51 13.68 34.25
C THR A 19 6.88 13.94 32.78
N GLU A 20 8.17 14.02 32.47
CA GLU A 20 8.63 14.25 31.09
C GLU A 20 8.23 13.10 30.16
N ALA A 21 8.22 11.86 30.65
CA ALA A 21 7.84 10.69 29.86
C ALA A 21 6.35 10.68 29.44
N ILE A 22 5.49 11.42 30.15
CA ILE A 22 4.03 11.44 29.92
C ILE A 22 3.58 12.69 29.15
N LYS A 23 4.40 13.75 29.12
CA LYS A 23 4.11 14.98 28.39
C LYS A 23 3.68 14.78 26.93
N PRO A 24 4.32 13.91 26.11
CA PRO A 24 3.88 13.67 24.73
C PRO A 24 2.47 13.07 24.63
N PHE A 25 2.08 12.23 25.60
CA PHE A 25 0.73 11.67 25.67
C PHE A 25 -0.30 12.74 25.99
N VAL A 26 -0.02 13.59 27.00
CA VAL A 26 -0.95 14.66 27.42
C VAL A 26 -1.16 15.67 26.30
N ASN A 27 -0.08 16.16 25.70
CA ASN A 27 -0.16 17.13 24.61
C ASN A 27 -1.00 16.58 23.45
N ARG A 28 -0.69 15.34 23.02
CA ARG A 28 -1.43 14.72 21.92
C ARG A 28 -2.88 14.42 22.27
N LEU A 29 -3.17 14.00 23.50
CA LEU A 29 -4.54 13.77 23.95
C LEU A 29 -5.34 15.08 23.99
N ASN A 30 -4.72 16.20 24.39
CA ASN A 30 -5.35 17.52 24.33
C ASN A 30 -5.74 17.88 22.89
N GLU A 31 -4.80 17.77 21.94
CA GLU A 31 -5.08 18.00 20.51
C GLU A 31 -6.24 17.12 20.00
N LEU A 32 -6.27 15.83 20.37
CA LEU A 32 -7.34 14.93 19.98
C LEU A 32 -8.70 15.32 20.58
N CYS A 33 -8.73 15.81 21.83
CA CYS A 33 -9.95 16.30 22.46
C CYS A 33 -10.44 17.59 21.79
N ASP A 34 -9.52 18.52 21.47
CA ASP A 34 -9.83 19.75 20.73
C ASP A 34 -10.44 19.43 19.36
N MET A 35 -9.87 18.47 18.62
CA MET A 35 -10.42 17.98 17.34
C MET A 35 -11.83 17.39 17.50
N LEU A 36 -12.12 16.76 18.63
CA LEU A 36 -13.42 16.19 18.93
C LEU A 36 -14.43 17.22 19.49
N GLY A 37 -13.99 18.46 19.75
CA GLY A 37 -14.80 19.48 20.40
C GLY A 37 -15.12 19.16 21.86
N CYS A 38 -14.19 18.50 22.56
CA CYS A 38 -14.29 18.12 23.96
C CYS A 38 -13.20 18.85 24.76
N ASP A 39 -13.60 19.59 25.79
CA ASP A 39 -12.72 20.41 26.64
C ASP A 39 -12.26 19.69 27.92
N VAL A 40 -12.54 18.40 28.05
CA VAL A 40 -12.27 17.59 29.26
C VAL A 40 -10.84 17.73 29.79
N MET A 41 -9.86 17.95 28.90
CA MET A 41 -8.46 18.10 29.27
C MET A 41 -8.17 19.38 30.07
N GLN A 42 -9.01 20.42 29.96
CA GLN A 42 -8.90 21.65 30.76
C GLN A 42 -9.25 21.43 32.23
N HIS A 43 -9.96 20.34 32.54
CA HIS A 43 -10.40 20.02 33.89
C HIS A 43 -9.43 19.11 34.66
N PHE A 44 -8.40 18.60 33.98
CA PHE A 44 -7.31 17.85 34.62
C PHE A 44 -6.18 18.80 35.03
N SER A 45 -6.32 19.38 36.21
CA SER A 45 -5.35 20.36 36.74
C SER A 45 -4.19 19.71 37.49
N THR A 46 -4.36 18.48 37.99
CA THR A 46 -3.33 17.84 38.82
C THR A 46 -2.52 16.79 38.07
N TYR A 47 -1.21 16.76 38.33
CA TYR A 47 -0.33 15.71 37.83
C TYR A 47 -0.79 14.30 38.24
N LYS A 48 -1.43 14.16 39.41
CA LYS A 48 -1.95 12.89 39.93
C LYS A 48 -3.10 12.36 39.06
N GLU A 49 -3.99 13.22 38.57
CA GLU A 49 -5.07 12.83 37.63
C GLU A 49 -4.49 12.36 36.31
N ILE A 50 -3.58 13.15 35.73
CA ILE A 50 -2.89 12.82 34.48
C ILE A 50 -2.19 11.45 34.58
N LEU A 51 -1.50 11.19 35.69
CA LEU A 51 -0.87 9.90 35.93
C LEU A 51 -1.87 8.75 36.00
N ARG A 52 -3.03 8.95 36.63
CA ARG A 52 -4.08 7.93 36.72
C ARG A 52 -4.69 7.65 35.35
N MET A 53 -5.04 8.70 34.60
CA MET A 53 -5.52 8.56 33.23
C MET A 53 -4.51 7.85 32.33
N ALA A 54 -3.23 8.23 32.41
CA ALA A 54 -2.18 7.57 31.64
C ALA A 54 -2.06 6.06 31.93
N ARG A 55 -2.44 5.59 33.12
CA ARG A 55 -2.47 4.14 33.44
C ARG A 55 -3.54 3.38 32.67
N TRP A 56 -4.55 4.03 32.10
CA TRP A 56 -5.58 3.36 31.31
C TRP A 56 -5.17 3.12 29.85
N ARG A 57 -3.99 3.57 29.43
CA ARG A 57 -3.53 3.40 28.03
C ARG A 57 -3.13 1.97 27.74
N PHE A 58 -3.26 1.59 26.47
CA PHE A 58 -2.60 0.41 25.92
C PHE A 58 -1.26 0.80 25.31
N ARG A 59 -0.23 0.03 25.64
CA ARG A 59 1.08 0.18 24.99
C ARG A 59 1.13 -0.67 23.72
N ILE A 60 1.65 -0.11 22.62
CA ILE A 60 2.03 -0.89 21.44
C ILE A 60 3.32 -1.67 21.76
N GLY A 61 3.16 -2.96 21.97
CA GLY A 61 4.24 -3.86 22.36
C GLY A 61 5.15 -4.28 21.20
N ASN A 62 6.01 -5.25 21.50
CA ASN A 62 6.86 -5.90 20.48
C ASN A 62 6.20 -7.18 19.99
N ILE A 63 6.77 -7.75 18.92
CA ILE A 63 6.52 -9.14 18.56
C ILE A 63 7.09 -10.02 19.67
N THR A 64 6.26 -10.87 20.27
CA THR A 64 6.67 -11.71 21.39
C THR A 64 7.14 -13.08 20.93
N ASP A 65 6.42 -13.66 19.97
CA ASP A 65 6.64 -15.01 19.46
C ASP A 65 6.80 -15.02 17.93
N ILE A 66 7.72 -15.87 17.48
CA ILE A 66 7.95 -16.22 16.07
C ILE A 66 8.03 -17.74 16.01
N ASN A 67 7.32 -18.35 15.06
CA ASN A 67 7.39 -19.80 14.86
C ASN A 67 8.86 -20.30 14.89
N SER A 68 9.09 -21.36 15.67
CA SER A 68 10.38 -21.81 16.20
C SER A 68 11.50 -21.95 15.15
N GLU A 69 11.18 -22.29 13.91
CA GLU A 69 12.15 -22.43 12.80
C GLU A 69 12.91 -21.13 12.48
N TYR A 70 12.44 -19.97 12.95
CA TYR A 70 13.03 -18.65 12.65
C TYR A 70 13.38 -17.84 13.90
N SER A 71 13.38 -18.45 15.09
CA SER A 71 13.55 -17.75 16.37
C SER A 71 14.90 -17.05 16.54
N ASN A 72 15.97 -17.55 15.90
CA ASN A 72 17.33 -16.99 15.98
C ASN A 72 17.60 -15.80 15.04
N SER A 73 16.58 -15.28 14.37
CA SER A 73 16.73 -14.22 13.36
C SER A 73 16.44 -12.81 13.90
N ASN A 74 16.96 -11.79 13.22
CA ASN A 74 16.63 -10.38 13.49
C ASN A 74 15.18 -9.98 13.11
N TYR A 75 14.31 -10.93 12.77
CA TYR A 75 12.93 -10.64 12.36
C TYR A 75 12.12 -9.98 13.47
N LYS A 76 12.25 -10.42 14.74
CA LYS A 76 11.50 -9.86 15.87
C LYS A 76 11.70 -8.36 15.99
N THR A 77 12.96 -7.91 16.01
CA THR A 77 13.31 -6.49 16.12
C THR A 77 12.88 -5.71 14.88
N LYS A 78 13.18 -6.24 13.68
CA LYS A 78 12.84 -5.59 12.41
C LYS A 78 11.33 -5.37 12.27
N TYR A 79 10.53 -6.41 12.46
CA TYR A 79 9.08 -6.31 12.30
C TYR A 79 8.39 -5.61 13.48
N SER A 80 8.95 -5.66 14.69
CA SER A 80 8.45 -4.80 15.79
C SER A 80 8.59 -3.32 15.45
N LYS A 81 9.68 -2.91 14.76
CA LYS A 81 9.83 -1.54 14.27
C LYS A 81 8.79 -1.19 13.21
N ILE A 82 8.54 -2.11 12.27
CA ILE A 82 7.53 -1.92 11.20
C ILE A 82 6.13 -1.75 11.83
N ILE A 83 5.72 -2.65 12.71
CA ILE A 83 4.40 -2.57 13.38
C ILE A 83 4.25 -1.26 14.16
N LYS A 84 5.29 -0.85 14.91
CA LYS A 84 5.24 0.42 15.65
C LYS A 84 5.19 1.64 14.76
N ASN A 85 5.82 1.60 13.60
CA ASN A 85 5.73 2.69 12.62
C ASN A 85 4.31 2.75 12.06
N ILE A 86 3.74 1.60 11.64
CA ILE A 86 2.36 1.51 11.15
C ILE A 86 1.36 1.99 12.21
N ALA A 87 1.50 1.55 13.46
CA ALA A 87 0.61 1.95 14.55
C ALA A 87 0.67 3.45 14.88
N LYS A 88 1.74 4.15 14.48
CA LYS A 88 1.91 5.60 14.63
C LYS A 88 1.48 6.39 13.40
N SER A 89 1.28 5.74 12.26
CA SER A 89 0.85 6.42 11.04
C SER A 89 -0.61 6.88 11.18
N PRO A 90 -0.94 8.14 10.84
CA PRO A 90 -2.32 8.63 10.87
C PRO A 90 -3.08 8.11 9.65
N ILE A 91 -3.78 6.99 9.80
CA ILE A 91 -4.43 6.27 8.69
C ILE A 91 -5.91 6.00 8.94
N HIS A 92 -6.44 6.43 10.08
CA HIS A 92 -7.80 6.14 10.50
C HIS A 92 -8.63 7.41 10.53
N LYS A 93 -9.73 7.42 9.76
CA LYS A 93 -10.71 8.51 9.80
C LYS A 93 -11.70 8.25 10.94
N VAL A 94 -11.79 9.19 11.87
CA VAL A 94 -12.79 9.19 12.93
C VAL A 94 -13.86 10.22 12.59
N GLU A 95 -15.11 9.88 12.86
CA GLU A 95 -16.23 10.78 12.57
C GLU A 95 -16.09 12.07 13.39
N GLY A 96 -16.27 13.22 12.75
CA GLY A 96 -16.10 14.52 13.39
C GLY A 96 -14.65 14.98 13.58
N ILE A 97 -13.64 14.17 13.23
CA ILE A 97 -12.24 14.62 13.13
C ILE A 97 -11.91 14.87 11.65
N THR A 98 -11.38 16.06 11.35
CA THR A 98 -10.96 16.44 9.98
C THR A 98 -9.70 15.70 9.54
N GLU A 99 -8.81 15.42 10.49
CA GLU A 99 -7.55 14.72 10.29
C GLU A 99 -7.67 13.20 10.50
N TYR A 100 -6.72 12.47 9.94
CA TYR A 100 -6.55 11.05 10.26
C TYR A 100 -5.80 10.90 11.58
N ILE A 101 -6.17 9.88 12.36
CA ILE A 101 -5.48 9.54 13.61
C ILE A 101 -4.78 8.19 13.50
N SER A 102 -3.80 7.95 14.37
CA SER A 102 -3.05 6.70 14.44
C SER A 102 -3.70 5.68 15.40
N LEU A 103 -3.28 4.41 15.35
CA LEU A 103 -3.68 3.44 16.37
C LEU A 103 -3.20 3.88 17.76
N VAL A 104 -2.03 4.51 17.87
CA VAL A 104 -1.55 5.09 19.13
C VAL A 104 -2.51 6.17 19.65
N ASP A 105 -2.94 7.10 18.80
CA ASP A 105 -3.94 8.11 19.16
C ASP A 105 -5.25 7.46 19.61
N PHE A 106 -5.68 6.40 18.92
CA PHE A 106 -6.87 5.64 19.29
C PHE A 106 -6.75 5.01 20.68
N THR A 107 -5.57 4.49 21.04
CA THR A 107 -5.32 3.98 22.41
C THR A 107 -5.34 5.07 23.47
N TYR A 108 -5.04 6.33 23.11
CA TYR A 108 -5.10 7.46 24.03
C TYR A 108 -6.54 7.86 24.32
N LEU A 109 -7.37 7.93 23.29
CA LEU A 109 -8.82 8.15 23.43
C LEU A 109 -9.47 7.02 24.24
N CYS A 110 -9.12 5.75 23.97
CA CYS A 110 -9.56 4.63 24.80
C CYS A 110 -9.15 4.79 26.28
N ALA A 111 -7.94 5.31 26.53
CA ALA A 111 -7.47 5.53 27.91
C ALA A 111 -8.33 6.56 28.63
N LEU A 112 -8.64 7.67 27.95
CA LEU A 112 -9.50 8.73 28.47
C LEU A 112 -10.92 8.22 28.74
N THR A 113 -11.55 7.54 27.77
CA THR A 113 -12.89 6.97 27.95
C THR A 113 -12.94 6.00 29.14
N ASN A 114 -12.00 5.06 29.23
CA ASN A 114 -11.95 4.14 30.37
C ASN A 114 -11.71 4.85 31.71
N PHE A 115 -10.88 5.90 31.73
CA PHE A 115 -10.65 6.70 32.93
C PHE A 115 -11.94 7.41 33.38
N LEU A 116 -12.67 8.03 32.44
CA LEU A 116 -13.93 8.73 32.71
C LEU A 116 -15.09 7.79 33.08
N GLU A 117 -15.04 6.52 32.66
CA GLU A 117 -16.08 5.52 33.00
C GLU A 117 -15.82 4.81 34.33
N ARG A 118 -14.54 4.60 34.69
CA ARG A 118 -14.15 3.60 35.68
C ARG A 118 -13.28 4.14 36.81
N ASP A 119 -12.68 5.32 36.69
CA ASP A 119 -11.87 5.86 37.79
C ASP A 119 -12.81 6.38 38.89
N PRO A 120 -12.65 5.93 40.15
CA PRO A 120 -13.53 6.34 41.24
C PRO A 120 -13.43 7.83 41.59
N ASN A 121 -12.42 8.55 41.09
CA ASN A 121 -12.31 10.00 41.25
C ASN A 121 -12.28 10.68 39.86
N GLN A 122 -13.15 10.23 38.97
CA GLN A 122 -13.50 10.94 37.74
C GLN A 122 -14.14 12.31 38.06
N PRO A 123 -14.05 13.29 37.14
CA PRO A 123 -14.68 14.59 37.33
C PRO A 123 -16.21 14.45 37.40
N GLU A 124 -16.89 15.37 38.09
CA GLU A 124 -18.36 15.39 38.22
C GLU A 124 -19.07 15.38 36.86
N GLN A 125 -18.46 16.05 35.87
CA GLN A 125 -18.94 16.17 34.49
C GLN A 125 -18.55 14.98 33.59
N ALA A 126 -17.99 13.90 34.15
CA ALA A 126 -17.50 12.75 33.37
C ALA A 126 -18.53 12.19 32.38
N GLN A 127 -19.81 12.12 32.75
CA GLN A 127 -20.87 11.65 31.87
C GLN A 127 -21.11 12.57 30.67
N VAL A 128 -21.00 13.89 30.85
CA VAL A 128 -21.12 14.87 29.76
C VAL A 128 -19.97 14.69 28.77
N TYR A 129 -18.73 14.54 29.26
CA TYR A 129 -17.57 14.30 28.40
C TYR A 129 -17.64 12.96 27.69
N LEU A 130 -18.09 11.90 28.36
CA LEU A 130 -18.32 10.60 27.74
C LEU A 130 -19.34 10.69 26.61
N GLN A 131 -20.43 11.43 26.80
CA GLN A 131 -21.41 11.65 25.75
C GLN A 131 -20.80 12.41 24.55
N GLN A 132 -20.03 13.47 24.79
CA GLN A 132 -19.32 14.21 23.74
C GLN A 132 -18.37 13.32 22.94
N LEU A 133 -17.57 12.50 23.63
CA LEU A 133 -16.66 11.54 23.02
C LEU A 133 -17.41 10.45 22.24
N ASN A 134 -18.39 9.80 22.87
CA ASN A 134 -19.11 8.64 22.32
C ASN A 134 -19.93 8.98 21.06
N ASN A 135 -20.33 10.24 20.89
CA ASN A 135 -20.99 10.71 19.67
C ASN A 135 -20.09 10.66 18.42
N ARG A 136 -18.76 10.62 18.60
CA ARG A 136 -17.76 10.73 17.52
C ARG A 136 -16.76 9.58 17.52
N PHE A 137 -16.56 8.95 18.66
CA PHE A 137 -15.57 7.92 18.93
C PHE A 137 -16.24 6.71 19.60
N SER A 138 -15.81 5.49 19.26
CA SER A 138 -16.33 4.28 19.88
C SER A 138 -15.16 3.36 20.25
N PRO A 139 -14.90 3.11 21.54
CA PRO A 139 -13.81 2.24 21.99
C PRO A 139 -13.86 0.82 21.42
N ASP A 140 -15.06 0.31 21.12
CA ASP A 140 -15.27 -1.04 20.58
C ASP A 140 -14.59 -1.26 19.22
N LYS A 141 -14.30 -0.17 18.50
CA LYS A 141 -13.57 -0.21 17.23
C LYS A 141 -12.08 -0.52 17.39
N LEU A 142 -11.52 -0.55 18.62
CA LEU A 142 -10.09 -0.84 18.86
C LEU A 142 -9.64 -2.12 18.16
N SER A 143 -10.44 -3.18 18.24
CA SER A 143 -10.15 -4.47 17.61
C SER A 143 -10.04 -4.37 16.09
N ALA A 144 -10.94 -3.60 15.45
CA ALA A 144 -10.91 -3.35 14.01
C ALA A 144 -9.65 -2.57 13.59
N TYR A 145 -9.25 -1.57 14.39
CA TYR A 145 -8.04 -0.79 14.14
C TYR A 145 -6.77 -1.62 14.31
N VAL A 146 -6.70 -2.47 15.33
CA VAL A 146 -5.60 -3.42 15.51
C VAL A 146 -5.52 -4.40 14.34
N ASN A 147 -6.67 -4.92 13.89
CA ASN A 147 -6.74 -5.80 12.72
C ASN A 147 -6.27 -5.09 11.44
N GLN A 148 -6.62 -3.81 11.25
CA GLN A 148 -6.13 -3.03 10.11
C GLN A 148 -4.60 -2.88 10.15
N CYS A 149 -4.01 -2.58 11.32
CA CYS A 149 -2.55 -2.53 11.46
C CYS A 149 -1.88 -3.88 11.17
N ILE A 150 -2.48 -4.99 11.61
CA ILE A 150 -2.00 -6.36 11.31
C ILE A 150 -2.01 -6.61 9.80
N VAL A 151 -3.13 -6.31 9.14
CA VAL A 151 -3.29 -6.49 7.69
C VAL A 151 -2.26 -5.67 6.93
N GLN A 152 -2.09 -4.40 7.28
CA GLN A 152 -1.08 -3.55 6.67
C GLN A 152 0.34 -4.10 6.89
N ALA A 153 0.67 -4.52 8.11
CA ALA A 153 1.96 -5.13 8.42
C ALA A 153 2.23 -6.36 7.54
N SER A 154 1.24 -7.25 7.39
CA SER A 154 1.31 -8.40 6.47
C SER A 154 1.57 -7.95 5.04
N PHE A 155 0.90 -6.91 4.56
CA PHE A 155 0.97 -6.51 3.15
C PHE A 155 2.29 -5.80 2.80
N THR A 156 2.96 -5.20 3.77
CA THR A 156 4.19 -4.40 3.53
C THR A 156 5.37 -5.19 2.95
N LYS A 157 5.45 -6.50 3.20
CA LYS A 157 6.61 -7.35 2.84
C LYS A 157 6.24 -8.64 2.11
N ASN A 158 4.95 -8.94 1.98
CA ASN A 158 4.51 -10.20 1.40
C ASN A 158 4.47 -10.14 -0.12
N LEU A 159 5.35 -10.90 -0.76
CA LEU A 159 5.31 -11.23 -2.18
C LEU A 159 5.32 -12.76 -2.36
N PRO A 160 4.64 -13.31 -3.39
CA PRO A 160 4.43 -14.75 -3.51
C PRO A 160 5.70 -15.59 -3.67
N ASP A 161 6.81 -15.01 -4.11
CA ASP A 161 8.10 -15.68 -4.27
C ASP A 161 9.00 -15.60 -3.02
N GLN A 162 8.52 -14.97 -1.94
CA GLN A 162 9.25 -14.77 -0.70
C GLN A 162 8.52 -15.39 0.49
N SER A 163 9.24 -15.57 1.61
CA SER A 163 8.60 -15.99 2.85
C SER A 163 7.60 -14.93 3.32
N LEU A 164 6.35 -15.34 3.49
CA LEU A 164 5.22 -14.49 3.83
C LEU A 164 5.11 -14.38 5.35
N CYS A 165 4.89 -13.19 5.87
CA CYS A 165 4.66 -12.93 7.27
C CYS A 165 3.15 -12.79 7.55
N ALA A 166 2.66 -13.56 8.52
CA ALA A 166 1.34 -13.40 9.11
C ALA A 166 1.50 -12.78 10.50
N PHE A 167 0.64 -11.83 10.85
CA PHE A 167 0.65 -11.22 12.18
C PHE A 167 -0.66 -11.51 12.91
N ASP A 168 -0.54 -11.59 14.23
CA ASP A 168 -1.66 -11.62 15.15
C ASP A 168 -1.41 -10.62 16.28
N ALA A 169 -2.46 -10.21 16.99
CA ALA A 169 -2.32 -9.41 18.19
C ALA A 169 -3.18 -9.96 19.32
N LYS A 170 -2.65 -9.84 20.54
CA LYS A 170 -3.37 -10.08 21.78
C LYS A 170 -3.18 -8.90 22.71
N ILE A 171 -4.26 -8.54 23.40
CA ILE A 171 -4.20 -7.59 24.50
C ILE A 171 -3.92 -8.39 25.76
N ILE A 172 -2.83 -8.07 26.45
CA ILE A 172 -2.56 -8.61 27.78
C ILE A 172 -2.77 -7.50 28.82
N SER A 173 -3.44 -7.82 29.93
CA SER A 173 -3.45 -6.95 31.10
C SER A 173 -2.08 -7.03 31.78
N VAL A 174 -1.53 -5.89 32.17
CA VAL A 174 -0.30 -5.84 32.97
C VAL A 174 -0.64 -5.52 34.41
N HIS A 175 -0.07 -6.28 35.36
CA HIS A 175 -0.27 -6.01 36.78
C HIS A 175 0.13 -4.57 37.11
N GLN A 176 -0.82 -3.82 37.68
CA GLN A 176 -0.75 -2.36 37.84
C GLN A 176 0.29 -1.88 38.88
N SER A 177 0.99 -2.78 39.58
CA SER A 177 1.87 -2.40 40.69
C SER A 177 3.06 -1.54 40.26
N SER A 178 3.46 -1.56 38.98
CA SER A 178 4.61 -0.77 38.51
C SER A 178 4.50 -0.17 37.10
N SER A 179 3.43 -0.42 36.34
CA SER A 179 3.28 0.05 34.95
C SER A 179 2.45 1.32 34.82
N PHE A 180 2.76 2.15 33.81
CA PHE A 180 1.97 3.32 33.40
C PHE A 180 0.91 2.97 32.36
N TYR A 181 0.38 1.75 32.37
CA TYR A 181 -0.54 1.26 31.35
C TYR A 181 -1.27 0.02 31.88
N ILE A 182 -2.53 -0.13 31.45
CA ILE A 182 -3.45 -1.19 31.91
C ILE A 182 -3.20 -2.48 31.14
N GLY A 183 -2.70 -2.34 29.92
CA GLY A 183 -2.35 -3.47 29.07
C GLY A 183 -1.35 -3.15 27.98
N GLU A 184 -0.88 -4.21 27.35
CA GLU A 184 0.03 -4.16 26.22
C GLU A 184 -0.56 -4.93 25.05
N LEU A 185 -0.56 -4.30 23.87
CA LEU A 185 -0.88 -4.91 22.59
C LEU A 185 0.37 -5.66 22.13
N LEU A 186 0.39 -6.97 22.38
CA LEU A 186 1.48 -7.84 21.96
C LEU A 186 1.16 -8.44 20.60
N PHE A 187 2.17 -8.50 19.75
CA PHE A 187 2.06 -9.11 18.44
C PHE A 187 2.71 -10.49 18.44
N THR A 188 2.17 -11.40 17.65
CA THR A 188 2.87 -12.63 17.27
C THR A 188 3.05 -12.64 15.76
N MET A 189 4.08 -13.33 15.29
CA MET A 189 4.38 -13.40 13.87
C MET A 189 4.60 -14.85 13.45
N ARG A 190 4.07 -15.23 12.30
CA ARG A 190 4.33 -16.52 11.68
C ARG A 190 4.94 -16.28 10.32
N ILE A 191 5.94 -17.09 9.98
CA ILE A 191 6.58 -17.07 8.67
C ILE A 191 6.09 -18.29 7.91
N ILE A 192 5.55 -18.06 6.72
CA ILE A 192 4.90 -19.05 5.86
C ILE A 192 5.71 -19.12 4.57
N ARG A 193 6.05 -20.34 4.15
CA ARG A 193 6.82 -20.55 2.93
C ARG A 193 5.93 -20.32 1.69
N PRO A 194 6.51 -19.82 0.58
CA PRO A 194 5.83 -19.77 -0.71
C PRO A 194 5.20 -21.11 -1.11
N GLN A 195 3.98 -21.08 -1.63
CA GLN A 195 3.37 -22.23 -2.30
C GLN A 195 3.78 -22.20 -3.77
N LYS A 196 4.66 -23.14 -4.15
CA LYS A 196 5.27 -23.22 -5.48
C LYS A 196 4.82 -24.47 -6.23
N GLU A 197 4.58 -24.32 -7.53
CA GLU A 197 4.23 -25.39 -8.45
C GLU A 197 5.06 -25.22 -9.74
N HIS A 198 5.14 -26.26 -10.55
CA HIS A 198 5.68 -26.15 -11.91
C HIS A 198 4.57 -26.42 -12.92
N ILE A 199 4.49 -25.58 -13.96
CA ILE A 199 3.55 -25.72 -15.06
C ILE A 199 4.30 -25.74 -16.40
N VAL A 200 3.76 -26.42 -17.41
CA VAL A 200 4.37 -26.48 -18.75
C VAL A 200 3.76 -25.40 -19.63
N ILE A 201 4.60 -24.49 -20.13
CA ILE A 201 4.19 -23.40 -21.05
C ILE A 201 5.11 -23.47 -22.25
N ASN A 202 4.55 -23.63 -23.45
CA ASN A 202 5.33 -23.78 -24.68
C ASN A 202 6.41 -24.86 -24.57
N LYS A 203 6.05 -26.04 -24.04
CA LYS A 203 6.94 -27.19 -23.78
C LYS A 203 8.05 -26.94 -22.74
N GLN A 204 8.06 -25.79 -22.07
CA GLN A 204 9.04 -25.47 -21.03
C GLN A 204 8.39 -25.52 -19.65
N LYS A 205 9.04 -26.23 -18.72
CA LYS A 205 8.63 -26.27 -17.32
C LYS A 205 8.99 -24.94 -16.64
N ARG A 206 8.00 -24.25 -16.09
CA ARG A 206 8.15 -22.93 -15.45
C ARG A 206 7.70 -23.00 -14.00
N LEU A 207 8.49 -22.42 -13.11
CA LEU A 207 8.14 -22.23 -11.69
C LEU A 207 7.08 -21.14 -11.57
N ILE A 208 6.02 -21.43 -10.81
CA ILE A 208 4.93 -20.50 -10.51
C ILE A 208 4.66 -20.51 -9.00
N TYR A 209 4.19 -19.38 -8.50
CA TYR A 209 3.81 -19.20 -7.09
C TYR A 209 2.32 -18.91 -7.00
N GLN A 210 1.65 -19.57 -6.06
CA GLN A 210 0.27 -19.24 -5.75
C GLN A 210 0.20 -17.87 -5.09
N VAL A 211 -0.71 -17.01 -5.57
CA VAL A 211 -0.95 -15.70 -4.96
C VAL A 211 -1.93 -15.88 -3.80
N PHE A 212 -1.46 -15.61 -2.59
CA PHE A 212 -2.28 -15.62 -1.39
C PHE A 212 -1.70 -14.69 -0.33
N ILE A 213 -2.56 -14.31 0.61
CA ILE A 213 -2.19 -13.52 1.77
C ILE A 213 -2.53 -14.30 3.03
N PRO A 214 -1.60 -14.39 3.99
CA PRO A 214 -1.95 -14.88 5.30
C PRO A 214 -2.72 -13.81 6.08
N CYS A 215 -3.96 -14.10 6.42
CA CYS A 215 -4.82 -13.21 7.20
C CYS A 215 -5.14 -13.86 8.54
N GLY A 216 -5.00 -13.13 9.64
CA GLY A 216 -5.40 -13.60 10.97
C GLY A 216 -4.36 -14.45 11.69
N GLY A 217 -4.67 -14.74 12.96
CA GLY A 217 -3.76 -15.39 13.90
C GLY A 217 -3.65 -16.91 13.79
N LYS A 218 -4.57 -17.57 13.08
CA LYS A 218 -4.54 -19.03 12.88
C LYS A 218 -3.82 -19.35 11.57
N SER A 219 -2.95 -20.37 11.59
CA SER A 219 -2.07 -20.76 10.49
C SER A 219 -2.78 -21.30 9.25
N THR A 220 -4.08 -21.55 9.35
CA THR A 220 -4.92 -22.08 8.28
C THR A 220 -5.55 -21.00 7.42
N ASP A 221 -5.54 -19.74 7.88
CA ASP A 221 -6.36 -18.68 7.29
C ASP A 221 -5.57 -17.99 6.17
N LEU A 222 -5.39 -18.76 5.08
CA LEU A 222 -4.79 -18.28 3.84
C LEU A 222 -5.90 -17.76 2.91
N VAL A 223 -5.95 -16.45 2.73
CA VAL A 223 -6.82 -15.82 1.74
C VAL A 223 -6.15 -15.95 0.38
N ARG A 224 -6.57 -16.95 -0.37
CA ARG A 224 -6.07 -17.21 -1.73
C ARG A 224 -6.74 -16.27 -2.72
N SER A 225 -5.95 -15.64 -3.57
CA SER A 225 -6.46 -14.84 -4.68
C SER A 225 -7.19 -15.72 -5.69
N ARG A 226 -8.39 -15.29 -6.06
CA ARG A 226 -9.30 -16.03 -6.94
C ARG A 226 -9.97 -15.10 -7.92
N LEU A 227 -10.37 -15.66 -9.06
CA LEU A 227 -11.14 -14.97 -10.08
C LEU A 227 -12.41 -15.75 -10.39
N LYS A 228 -13.57 -15.11 -10.28
CA LYS A 228 -14.86 -15.72 -10.64
C LYS A 228 -14.89 -16.01 -12.13
N THR A 229 -15.28 -17.22 -12.50
CA THR A 229 -15.32 -17.62 -13.91
C THR A 229 -16.44 -16.95 -14.70
N SER A 230 -17.45 -16.41 -14.00
CA SER A 230 -18.46 -15.53 -14.61
C SER A 230 -17.84 -14.29 -15.26
N ALA A 231 -16.78 -13.73 -14.68
CA ALA A 231 -16.03 -12.60 -15.24
C ALA A 231 -15.09 -13.00 -16.40
N LEU A 232 -14.98 -14.30 -16.68
CA LEU A 232 -14.14 -14.87 -17.72
C LEU A 232 -14.94 -15.43 -18.90
N LYS A 233 -16.28 -15.37 -18.88
CA LYS A 233 -17.10 -15.84 -20.01
C LYS A 233 -17.09 -14.82 -21.16
N PRO A 234 -17.06 -15.26 -22.43
CA PRO A 234 -17.06 -16.66 -22.91
C PRO A 234 -15.65 -17.28 -23.03
N PHE A 235 -14.60 -16.59 -22.57
CA PHE A 235 -13.20 -16.98 -22.74
C PHE A 235 -12.83 -18.28 -22.00
N TYR A 236 -13.38 -18.49 -20.80
CA TYR A 236 -13.22 -19.74 -20.04
C TYR A 236 -14.38 -20.72 -20.33
N LYS A 237 -14.02 -21.97 -20.68
CA LYS A 237 -14.97 -23.04 -21.02
C LYS A 237 -15.04 -24.18 -20.01
N GLY A 238 -14.25 -24.13 -18.93
CA GLY A 238 -14.29 -25.15 -17.89
C GLY A 238 -15.49 -25.00 -16.96
N ASP A 239 -15.61 -25.90 -16.00
CA ASP A 239 -16.76 -26.07 -15.10
C ASP A 239 -16.60 -25.39 -13.73
N LYS A 240 -15.39 -24.92 -13.40
CA LYS A 240 -15.12 -24.30 -12.10
C LYS A 240 -15.86 -22.98 -11.93
N LYS A 241 -16.28 -22.69 -10.70
CA LYS A 241 -16.89 -21.40 -10.32
C LYS A 241 -15.85 -20.29 -10.15
N GLU A 242 -14.65 -20.64 -9.73
CA GLU A 242 -13.53 -19.73 -9.46
C GLU A 242 -12.21 -20.39 -9.87
N LEU A 243 -11.26 -19.61 -10.35
CA LEU A 243 -9.90 -20.04 -10.64
C LEU A 243 -8.92 -19.39 -9.68
N LEU A 244 -7.93 -20.17 -9.22
CA LEU A 244 -6.83 -19.66 -8.39
C LEU A 244 -5.83 -18.89 -9.24
N ILE A 245 -5.25 -17.84 -8.64
CA ILE A 245 -4.27 -16.98 -9.29
C ILE A 245 -2.85 -17.44 -8.93
N TYR A 246 -2.03 -17.57 -9.96
CA TYR A 246 -0.61 -17.89 -9.87
C TYR A 246 0.21 -16.83 -10.60
N ILE A 247 1.46 -16.69 -10.22
CA ILE A 247 2.38 -15.71 -10.79
C ILE A 247 3.78 -16.31 -11.03
N GLN A 248 4.40 -15.92 -12.13
CA GLN A 248 5.80 -16.28 -12.42
C GLN A 248 6.79 -15.34 -11.71
N SER A 249 7.97 -15.83 -11.30
CA SER A 249 9.01 -14.97 -10.68
C SER A 249 9.36 -13.76 -11.55
N HIS A 250 9.40 -13.95 -12.88
CA HIS A 250 9.68 -12.86 -13.82
C HIS A 250 8.64 -11.73 -13.74
N ALA A 251 7.37 -12.06 -13.53
CA ALA A 251 6.31 -11.06 -13.43
C ALA A 251 6.46 -10.21 -12.16
N ILE A 252 6.85 -10.83 -11.03
CA ILE A 252 7.13 -10.12 -9.78
C ILE A 252 8.31 -9.17 -9.96
N ARG A 253 9.38 -9.63 -10.63
CA ARG A 253 10.53 -8.77 -10.93
C ARG A 253 10.14 -7.58 -11.83
N ARG A 254 9.36 -7.83 -12.89
CA ARG A 254 8.84 -6.76 -13.77
C ARG A 254 7.96 -5.77 -13.03
N PHE A 255 7.16 -6.24 -12.09
CA PHE A 255 6.36 -5.40 -11.21
C PHE A 255 7.23 -4.47 -10.38
N GLN A 256 8.26 -5.02 -9.72
CA GLN A 256 9.19 -4.23 -8.93
C GLN A 256 9.96 -3.22 -9.79
N GLU A 257 10.55 -3.66 -10.92
CA GLU A 257 11.29 -2.80 -11.84
C GLU A 257 10.45 -1.60 -12.30
N ARG A 258 9.20 -1.84 -12.70
CA ARG A 258 8.34 -0.81 -13.32
C ARG A 258 7.62 0.07 -12.31
N THR A 259 7.48 -0.36 -11.06
CA THR A 259 6.87 0.47 -10.02
C THR A 259 7.88 1.36 -9.29
N LEU A 260 9.18 1.21 -9.56
CA LEU A 260 10.16 2.22 -9.12
C LEU A 260 9.76 3.60 -9.67
N PRO A 261 9.77 4.66 -8.84
CA PRO A 261 10.42 4.81 -7.53
C PRO A 261 9.54 4.52 -6.29
N ILE A 262 8.34 3.97 -6.46
CA ILE A 262 7.39 3.77 -5.35
C ILE A 262 8.01 2.93 -4.23
N HIS A 263 7.82 3.39 -3.00
CA HIS A 263 8.31 2.73 -1.80
C HIS A 263 7.81 1.27 -1.77
N PRO A 264 8.67 0.27 -1.52
CA PRO A 264 8.29 -1.14 -1.54
C PRO A 264 7.10 -1.51 -0.66
N ILE A 265 6.92 -0.80 0.46
CA ILE A 265 5.74 -0.97 1.33
C ILE A 265 4.44 -0.63 0.60
N ILE A 266 4.42 0.50 -0.12
CA ILE A 266 3.24 1.01 -0.83
C ILE A 266 2.96 0.12 -2.04
N SER A 267 3.99 -0.23 -2.81
CA SER A 267 3.83 -1.11 -3.98
C SER A 267 3.38 -2.52 -3.57
N ASN A 268 3.98 -3.11 -2.54
CA ASN A 268 3.53 -4.41 -2.03
C ASN A 268 2.11 -4.34 -1.47
N TYR A 269 1.74 -3.23 -0.80
CA TYR A 269 0.37 -3.04 -0.35
C TYR A 269 -0.61 -3.02 -1.51
N GLY A 270 -0.32 -2.22 -2.56
CA GLY A 270 -1.11 -2.20 -3.79
C GLY A 270 -1.18 -3.55 -4.49
N PHE A 271 -0.08 -4.33 -4.49
CA PHE A 271 -0.01 -5.66 -5.11
C PHE A 271 -1.03 -6.59 -4.44
N ASN A 272 -0.97 -6.61 -3.12
CA ASN A 272 -1.76 -7.47 -2.27
C ASN A 272 -3.25 -7.09 -2.33
N THR A 273 -3.60 -5.81 -2.22
CA THR A 273 -4.99 -5.36 -2.33
C THR A 273 -5.57 -5.60 -3.72
N SER A 274 -4.81 -5.28 -4.78
CA SER A 274 -5.27 -5.42 -6.17
C SER A 274 -5.53 -6.87 -6.55
N LEU A 275 -4.71 -7.82 -6.07
CA LEU A 275 -4.87 -9.23 -6.42
C LEU A 275 -5.77 -10.02 -5.46
N LEU A 276 -6.11 -9.48 -4.29
CA LEU A 276 -7.10 -10.10 -3.41
C LEU A 276 -8.53 -9.86 -3.86
N SER A 277 -8.83 -8.69 -4.43
CA SER A 277 -10.19 -8.26 -4.77
C SER A 277 -10.30 -7.94 -6.26
N ILE A 278 -10.17 -8.96 -7.12
CA ILE A 278 -10.30 -8.78 -8.56
C ILE A 278 -11.76 -8.96 -8.95
N ASP A 279 -12.46 -7.83 -9.11
CA ASP A 279 -13.88 -7.87 -9.49
C ASP A 279 -14.10 -7.94 -11.00
N LYS A 280 -13.28 -7.24 -11.79
CA LYS A 280 -13.49 -7.05 -13.24
C LYS A 280 -12.17 -7.06 -14.02
N PRO A 281 -11.69 -8.23 -14.47
CA PRO A 281 -10.56 -8.31 -15.38
C PRO A 281 -10.97 -7.77 -16.77
N ILE A 282 -10.04 -7.16 -17.50
CA ILE A 282 -10.26 -6.84 -18.92
C ILE A 282 -9.79 -8.03 -19.75
N VAL A 283 -10.66 -8.56 -20.62
CA VAL A 283 -10.34 -9.67 -21.51
C VAL A 283 -10.10 -9.14 -22.93
N LYS A 284 -8.88 -9.30 -23.46
CA LYS A 284 -8.54 -8.87 -24.83
C LYS A 284 -7.52 -9.81 -25.43
N ASN A 285 -7.73 -10.24 -26.68
CA ASN A 285 -6.82 -11.12 -27.44
C ASN A 285 -6.37 -12.35 -26.65
N LYS A 286 -7.32 -13.05 -26.01
CA LYS A 286 -7.07 -14.22 -25.16
C LYS A 286 -6.14 -13.97 -23.95
N LYS A 287 -5.96 -12.71 -23.56
CA LYS A 287 -5.23 -12.29 -22.36
C LYS A 287 -6.18 -11.63 -21.38
N LEU A 288 -5.84 -11.80 -20.10
CA LEU A 288 -6.48 -11.15 -18.98
C LEU A 288 -5.58 -10.01 -18.50
N TYR A 289 -6.17 -8.84 -18.32
CA TYR A 289 -5.50 -7.68 -17.75
C TYR A 289 -6.14 -7.43 -16.39
N LEU A 290 -5.39 -7.73 -15.33
CA LEU A 290 -5.83 -7.57 -13.95
C LEU A 290 -5.35 -6.19 -13.47
N PRO A 291 -6.25 -5.22 -13.25
CA PRO A 291 -5.86 -3.86 -12.88
C PRO A 291 -5.06 -3.84 -11.57
N TYR A 292 -4.01 -3.04 -11.54
CA TYR A 292 -3.20 -2.74 -10.36
C TYR A 292 -3.34 -1.26 -10.02
N HIS A 293 -3.67 -0.99 -8.75
CA HIS A 293 -3.91 0.37 -8.28
C HIS A 293 -2.92 0.78 -7.18
N ILE A 294 -2.58 2.06 -7.18
CA ILE A 294 -1.86 2.77 -6.11
C ILE A 294 -2.75 3.93 -5.69
N ASN A 295 -3.22 3.97 -4.45
CA ASN A 295 -4.08 5.05 -3.91
C ASN A 295 -5.24 5.43 -4.86
N ASN A 296 -5.97 4.43 -5.39
CA ASN A 296 -7.05 4.55 -6.38
C ASN A 296 -6.64 4.95 -7.81
N VAL A 297 -5.38 5.30 -8.05
CA VAL A 297 -4.84 5.49 -9.39
C VAL A 297 -4.51 4.14 -10.02
N LYS A 298 -5.03 3.88 -11.21
CA LYS A 298 -4.72 2.66 -11.97
C LYS A 298 -3.32 2.77 -12.58
N ALA A 299 -2.32 2.25 -11.88
CA ALA A 299 -0.92 2.32 -12.31
C ALA A 299 -0.58 1.32 -13.42
N GLY A 300 -1.30 0.19 -13.53
CA GLY A 300 -1.01 -0.78 -14.57
C GLY A 300 -1.82 -2.06 -14.50
N TYR A 301 -1.27 -3.11 -15.07
CA TYR A 301 -1.92 -4.41 -15.22
C TYR A 301 -0.96 -5.57 -15.00
N PHE A 302 -1.41 -6.55 -14.22
CA PHE A 302 -0.86 -7.90 -14.33
C PHE A 302 -1.48 -8.59 -15.54
N VAL A 303 -0.64 -8.98 -16.49
CA VAL A 303 -1.08 -9.66 -17.70
C VAL A 303 -1.02 -11.16 -17.46
N ALA A 304 -2.18 -11.80 -17.62
CA ALA A 304 -2.38 -13.21 -17.34
C ALA A 304 -3.04 -13.96 -18.52
N GLU A 305 -2.95 -15.28 -18.47
CA GLU A 305 -3.66 -16.21 -19.34
C GLU A 305 -4.22 -17.37 -18.50
N ILE A 306 -5.16 -18.13 -19.06
CA ILE A 306 -5.67 -19.34 -18.38
C ILE A 306 -4.86 -20.54 -18.88
N VAL A 307 -4.26 -21.28 -17.95
CA VAL A 307 -3.51 -22.52 -18.21
C VAL A 307 -3.91 -23.56 -17.17
N ASP A 308 -4.35 -24.75 -17.60
CA ASP A 308 -4.73 -25.86 -16.72
C ASP A 308 -5.67 -25.46 -15.56
N ASP A 309 -6.74 -24.71 -15.90
CA ASP A 309 -7.70 -24.14 -14.94
C ASP A 309 -7.07 -23.26 -13.84
N LYS A 310 -6.01 -22.54 -14.19
CA LYS A 310 -5.35 -21.54 -13.34
C LYS A 310 -5.26 -20.22 -14.08
N VAL A 311 -5.42 -19.11 -13.37
CA VAL A 311 -5.09 -17.78 -13.90
C VAL A 311 -3.60 -17.55 -13.66
N LEU A 312 -2.81 -17.57 -14.73
CA LEU A 312 -1.36 -17.44 -14.64
C LEU A 312 -0.90 -16.03 -15.08
N ILE A 313 -0.41 -15.24 -14.13
CA ILE A 313 0.23 -13.95 -14.37
C ILE A 313 1.65 -14.18 -14.91
N LYS A 314 1.92 -13.64 -16.10
CA LYS A 314 3.19 -13.82 -16.84
C LYS A 314 4.07 -12.58 -16.83
N THR A 315 3.49 -11.40 -16.69
CA THR A 315 4.22 -10.14 -16.63
C THR A 315 3.37 -9.06 -15.98
N PHE A 316 3.99 -7.95 -15.62
CA PHE A 316 3.35 -6.71 -15.22
C PHE A 316 3.69 -5.61 -16.22
N ILE A 317 2.71 -4.79 -16.61
CA ILE A 317 2.91 -3.63 -17.48
C ILE A 317 2.25 -2.40 -16.85
N ILE A 318 2.82 -1.22 -17.06
CA ILE A 318 2.18 0.06 -16.67
C ILE A 318 1.04 0.36 -17.64
N ALA A 319 0.05 1.15 -17.20
CA ALA A 319 -1.10 1.55 -18.01
C ALA A 319 -0.70 2.22 -19.33
N SER A 320 0.44 2.93 -19.34
CA SER A 320 1.01 3.59 -20.52
C SER A 320 1.76 2.65 -21.48
N HIS A 321 1.98 1.38 -21.13
CA HIS A 321 2.65 0.45 -22.04
C HIS A 321 1.81 0.21 -23.30
N ALA A 322 2.43 0.15 -24.49
CA ALA A 322 1.74 0.03 -25.78
C ALA A 322 0.72 -1.13 -25.90
N THR A 323 0.86 -2.18 -25.08
CA THR A 323 -0.07 -3.32 -25.07
C THR A 323 -1.18 -3.22 -24.02
N ALA A 324 -1.15 -2.22 -23.16
CA ALA A 324 -2.22 -1.90 -22.22
C ALA A 324 -3.35 -1.13 -22.95
N PRO A 325 -4.59 -1.16 -22.44
CA PRO A 325 -5.70 -0.44 -23.06
C PRO A 325 -5.41 1.07 -23.24
N GLU A 326 -4.97 1.74 -22.18
CA GLU A 326 -4.67 3.18 -22.16
C GLU A 326 -3.46 3.51 -23.05
N GLY A 327 -2.36 2.77 -22.92
CA GLY A 327 -1.16 2.96 -23.74
C GLY A 327 -1.40 2.71 -25.23
N ARG A 328 -2.28 1.77 -25.60
CA ARG A 328 -2.68 1.57 -27.00
C ARG A 328 -3.47 2.77 -27.53
N LYS A 329 -4.42 3.28 -26.74
CA LYS A 329 -5.18 4.49 -27.12
C LYS A 329 -4.24 5.68 -27.29
N PHE A 330 -3.27 5.85 -26.41
CA PHE A 330 -2.24 6.88 -26.53
C PHE A 330 -1.40 6.74 -27.81
N GLN A 331 -1.00 5.51 -28.15
CA GLN A 331 -0.31 5.23 -29.42
C GLN A 331 -1.17 5.55 -30.64
N GLU A 332 -2.46 5.19 -30.62
CA GLU A 332 -3.41 5.50 -31.72
C GLU A 332 -3.59 7.01 -31.90
N LEU A 333 -3.61 7.78 -30.81
CA LEU A 333 -3.74 9.25 -30.83
C LEU A 333 -2.47 9.99 -31.27
N THR A 334 -1.29 9.46 -30.93
CA THR A 334 -0.01 10.14 -31.16
C THR A 334 0.78 9.61 -32.36
N GLY A 335 0.38 8.45 -32.91
CA GLY A 335 1.12 7.72 -33.94
C GLY A 335 2.42 7.05 -33.47
N LEU A 336 2.81 7.25 -32.20
CA LEU A 336 4.09 6.74 -31.69
C LEU A 336 4.16 5.22 -31.71
N HIS A 337 5.29 4.67 -32.15
CA HIS A 337 5.52 3.25 -32.08
C HIS A 337 6.02 2.81 -30.70
N LYS A 338 5.98 1.50 -30.45
CA LYS A 338 6.44 0.92 -29.18
C LYS A 338 7.89 1.32 -28.85
N MET A 339 8.75 1.44 -29.86
CA MET A 339 10.16 1.81 -29.66
C MET A 339 10.28 3.26 -29.19
N ASP A 340 9.45 4.17 -29.71
CA ASP A 340 9.41 5.56 -29.29
C ASP A 340 8.92 5.66 -27.84
N MET A 341 7.84 4.96 -27.49
CA MET A 341 7.32 4.94 -26.12
C MET A 341 8.35 4.42 -25.10
N ASN A 342 9.17 3.44 -25.50
CA ASN A 342 10.28 2.97 -24.66
C ASN A 342 11.42 3.98 -24.58
N TYR A 343 11.75 4.64 -25.70
CA TYR A 343 12.81 5.66 -25.77
C TYR A 343 12.51 6.85 -24.85
N TRP A 344 11.24 7.28 -24.80
CA TRP A 344 10.76 8.35 -23.93
C TRP A 344 10.51 7.91 -22.48
N ASP A 345 10.84 6.65 -22.13
CA ASP A 345 10.66 6.07 -20.81
C ASP A 345 9.22 6.18 -20.25
N ILE A 346 8.21 6.46 -21.08
CA ILE A 346 6.81 6.56 -20.65
C ILE A 346 6.22 5.20 -20.27
N THR A 347 6.99 4.12 -20.29
CA THR A 347 6.58 2.77 -19.82
C THR A 347 7.06 2.44 -18.40
N MET A 348 7.64 3.42 -17.70
CA MET A 348 8.13 3.36 -16.33
C MET A 348 7.39 4.39 -15.45
N LEU A 349 7.17 4.07 -14.18
CA LEU A 349 6.35 4.94 -13.31
C LEU A 349 7.09 6.19 -12.86
N ASN A 350 8.42 6.12 -12.78
CA ASN A 350 9.31 7.26 -12.50
C ASN A 350 9.03 8.46 -13.41
N THR A 351 8.75 8.22 -14.70
CA THR A 351 8.42 9.26 -15.67
C THR A 351 7.20 10.06 -15.25
N PHE A 352 6.20 9.44 -14.64
CA PHE A 352 4.98 10.13 -14.21
C PHE A 352 5.12 10.78 -12.84
N ILE A 353 5.89 10.19 -11.93
CA ILE A 353 6.07 10.71 -10.55
C ILE A 353 6.96 11.94 -10.52
N TYR A 354 8.01 11.98 -11.34
CA TYR A 354 8.99 13.07 -11.34
C TYR A 354 8.69 14.16 -12.36
N ASN A 355 7.55 14.11 -13.05
CA ASN A 355 7.17 15.12 -14.01
C ASN A 355 5.76 15.60 -13.74
N THR A 356 5.50 16.87 -14.01
CA THR A 356 4.16 17.45 -13.93
C THR A 356 3.58 17.58 -15.34
N MET A 357 2.30 17.24 -15.50
CA MET A 357 1.55 17.45 -16.73
C MET A 357 0.52 18.55 -16.51
N THR A 358 0.79 19.74 -17.06
CA THR A 358 -0.06 20.92 -16.97
C THR A 358 -0.90 21.08 -18.24
N SER A 359 -2.03 21.79 -18.17
CA SER A 359 -2.98 21.94 -19.28
C SER A 359 -2.43 22.72 -20.48
N ASP A 360 -1.38 23.52 -20.28
CA ASP A 360 -0.65 24.23 -21.34
C ASP A 360 0.36 23.34 -22.08
N ASN A 361 0.66 22.14 -21.58
CA ASN A 361 1.52 21.20 -22.26
C ASN A 361 0.81 20.67 -23.53
N PRO A 362 1.45 20.73 -24.73
CA PRO A 362 0.85 20.24 -25.97
C PRO A 362 0.43 18.76 -25.95
N LEU A 363 0.95 17.97 -25.00
CA LEU A 363 0.64 16.56 -24.85
C LEU A 363 -0.51 16.27 -23.90
N TYR A 364 -0.96 17.27 -23.13
CA TYR A 364 -2.02 17.12 -22.15
C TYR A 364 -3.27 16.45 -22.75
N PRO A 365 -3.80 16.88 -23.94
CA PRO A 365 -5.01 16.27 -24.50
C PRO A 365 -4.85 14.77 -24.77
N TYR A 366 -3.66 14.32 -25.22
CA TYR A 366 -3.41 12.91 -25.49
C TYR A 366 -3.37 12.09 -24.19
N PHE A 367 -2.77 12.61 -23.12
CA PHE A 367 -2.74 11.92 -21.82
C PHE A 367 -4.12 11.89 -21.15
N GLU A 368 -4.89 12.96 -21.25
CA GLU A 368 -6.26 13.04 -20.76
C GLU A 368 -7.16 12.06 -21.50
N GLU A 369 -7.19 12.14 -22.85
CA GLU A 369 -8.08 11.31 -23.66
C GLU A 369 -7.71 9.82 -23.57
N SER A 370 -6.43 9.48 -23.44
CA SER A 370 -5.98 8.09 -23.23
C SER A 370 -6.25 7.54 -21.82
N GLY A 371 -6.64 8.39 -20.87
CA GLY A 371 -6.86 8.01 -19.47
C GLY A 371 -5.57 7.81 -18.67
N LEU A 372 -4.45 8.35 -19.14
CA LEU A 372 -3.13 8.27 -18.49
C LEU A 372 -2.84 9.44 -17.55
N LEU A 373 -3.60 10.53 -17.62
CA LEU A 373 -3.41 11.72 -16.78
C LEU A 373 -3.36 11.42 -15.27
N PRO A 374 -4.17 10.49 -14.70
CA PRO A 374 -4.09 10.17 -13.27
C PRO A 374 -2.73 9.64 -12.80
N LEU A 375 -1.88 9.12 -13.70
CA LEU A 375 -0.54 8.67 -13.33
C LEU A 375 0.34 9.83 -12.80
N PHE A 376 0.12 11.06 -13.29
CA PHE A 376 0.81 12.27 -12.82
C PHE A 376 0.32 12.74 -11.44
N GLN A 377 -0.76 12.17 -10.91
CA GLN A 377 -1.24 12.45 -9.54
C GLN A 377 -0.52 11.60 -8.49
N LEU A 378 0.30 10.64 -8.90
CA LEU A 378 1.17 9.89 -8.00
C LEU A 378 2.29 10.82 -7.55
N ASN A 379 2.24 11.25 -6.30
CA ASN A 379 3.17 12.24 -5.75
C ASN A 379 4.50 11.62 -5.28
N GLU A 380 5.50 12.49 -5.14
CA GLU A 380 6.84 12.15 -4.64
C GLU A 380 6.83 11.58 -3.22
N ASP A 381 5.81 11.89 -2.40
CA ASP A 381 5.65 11.34 -1.05
C ASP A 381 5.54 9.80 -1.03
N LEU A 382 5.23 9.19 -2.17
CA LEU A 382 5.20 7.73 -2.34
C LEU A 382 6.59 7.15 -2.64
N SER A 383 7.61 7.97 -2.90
CA SER A 383 8.95 7.57 -3.32
C SER A 383 9.90 7.38 -2.14
N PHE A 384 10.96 6.57 -2.32
CA PHE A 384 11.99 6.30 -1.29
C PHE A 384 13.40 6.73 -1.69
N ILE A 385 13.57 7.18 -2.94
CA ILE A 385 14.89 7.35 -3.53
C ILE A 385 15.00 8.80 -3.98
N ASP A 386 16.07 9.47 -3.51
CA ASP A 386 16.72 10.57 -4.22
C ASP A 386 17.33 10.01 -5.51
N SER A 387 16.49 9.48 -6.40
CA SER A 387 16.94 8.98 -7.69
C SER A 387 17.11 10.20 -8.56
N PRO A 388 18.21 10.34 -9.33
CA PRO A 388 18.29 11.41 -10.30
C PRO A 388 17.08 11.27 -11.23
N SER A 389 16.18 12.27 -11.19
CA SER A 389 15.08 12.35 -12.15
C SER A 389 15.71 12.42 -13.53
N LYS A 390 15.21 11.60 -14.44
CA LYS A 390 15.43 11.86 -15.85
C LYS A 390 14.26 12.75 -16.25
N ASP A 391 14.45 14.06 -16.16
CA ASP A 391 13.45 15.02 -16.59
C ASP A 391 13.15 14.73 -18.05
N VAL A 392 11.91 14.32 -18.33
CA VAL A 392 11.50 14.04 -19.70
C VAL A 392 11.31 15.39 -20.36
N ASN A 393 12.11 15.68 -21.38
CA ASN A 393 11.95 16.89 -22.16
C ASN A 393 10.66 16.80 -22.99
N TRP A 394 9.55 17.23 -22.39
CA TRP A 394 8.22 17.20 -23.00
C TRP A 394 8.14 18.02 -24.29
N GLN A 395 8.96 19.06 -24.44
CA GLN A 395 9.04 19.83 -25.67
C GLN A 395 9.63 19.00 -26.81
N SER A 396 10.75 18.32 -26.56
CA SER A 396 11.34 17.41 -27.55
C SER A 396 10.41 16.24 -27.87
N PHE A 397 9.67 15.75 -26.87
CA PHE A 397 8.68 14.70 -27.10
C PHE A 397 7.51 15.18 -27.97
N SER A 398 6.99 16.39 -27.71
CA SER A 398 5.96 17.03 -28.53
C SER A 398 6.44 17.26 -29.97
N GLN A 399 7.68 17.71 -30.18
CA GLN A 399 8.24 17.88 -31.51
C GLN A 399 8.34 16.55 -32.27
N CYS A 400 8.66 15.44 -31.58
CA CYS A 400 8.67 14.11 -32.16
C CYS A 400 7.28 13.70 -32.69
N ILE A 401 6.23 13.91 -31.89
CA ILE A 401 4.84 13.65 -32.30
C ILE A 401 4.44 14.54 -33.49
N GLN A 402 4.75 15.83 -33.45
CA GLN A 402 4.44 16.75 -34.56
C GLN A 402 5.14 16.34 -35.86
N LYS A 403 6.40 15.92 -35.79
CA LYS A 403 7.15 15.42 -36.95
C LYS A 403 6.50 14.16 -37.52
N HIS A 404 6.10 13.23 -36.65
CA HIS A 404 5.43 12.00 -37.07
C HIS A 404 4.09 12.31 -37.76
N ASN A 405 3.27 13.19 -37.19
CA ASN A 405 2.00 13.60 -37.78
C ASN A 405 2.18 14.26 -39.15
N ARG A 406 3.20 15.12 -39.32
CA ARG A 406 3.51 15.73 -40.62
C ARG A 406 3.88 14.69 -41.68
N HIS A 407 4.70 13.69 -41.34
CA HIS A 407 5.05 12.62 -42.27
C HIS A 407 3.81 11.82 -42.69
N ASN A 408 2.92 11.48 -41.76
CA ASN A 408 1.69 10.75 -42.08
C ASN A 408 0.74 11.57 -42.96
N THR A 409 0.60 12.88 -42.72
CA THR A 409 -0.20 13.75 -43.59
C THR A 409 0.38 13.82 -44.99
N LEU A 410 1.70 14.03 -45.14
CA LEU A 410 2.37 14.11 -46.44
C LEU A 410 2.24 12.81 -47.24
N SER A 411 2.44 11.65 -46.60
CA SER A 411 2.30 10.35 -47.29
C SER A 411 0.86 10.08 -47.73
N ASN A 412 -0.14 10.54 -46.98
CA ASN A 412 -1.55 10.39 -47.37
C ASN A 412 -1.92 11.34 -48.53
N THR A 413 -1.47 12.59 -48.53
CA THR A 413 -1.69 13.50 -49.68
C THR A 413 -0.94 13.06 -50.93
N GLU A 414 0.25 12.48 -50.79
CA GLU A 414 0.99 11.88 -51.91
C GLU A 414 0.22 10.68 -52.51
N LEU A 415 -0.33 9.79 -51.67
CA LEU A 415 -1.17 8.67 -52.11
C LEU A 415 -2.46 9.14 -52.80
N GLU A 416 -3.15 10.13 -52.24
CA GLU A 416 -4.35 10.72 -52.85
C GLU A 416 -4.04 11.39 -54.20
N SER A 417 -2.87 12.01 -54.34
CA SER A 417 -2.45 12.61 -55.62
C SER A 417 -2.12 11.57 -56.70
N ILE A 418 -1.63 10.39 -56.31
CA ILE A 418 -1.36 9.27 -57.22
C ILE A 418 -2.68 8.62 -57.68
N ASP A 419 -3.64 8.44 -56.77
CA ASP A 419 -4.97 7.92 -57.12
C ASP A 419 -5.74 8.89 -58.02
N PHE A 420 -5.62 10.21 -57.80
CA PHE A 420 -6.21 11.22 -58.70
C PHE A 420 -5.55 11.22 -60.08
N ALA A 421 -4.22 11.05 -60.17
CA ALA A 421 -3.52 10.97 -61.44
C ALA A 421 -3.89 9.71 -62.24
N ASN A 422 -4.11 8.58 -61.56
CA ASN A 422 -4.54 7.32 -62.19
C ASN A 422 -6.03 7.29 -62.55
N ALA A 423 -6.87 8.11 -61.91
CA ALA A 423 -8.29 8.25 -62.25
C ALA A 423 -8.55 9.19 -63.46
N LEU A 424 -7.55 9.98 -63.87
CA LEU A 424 -7.59 10.90 -65.00
C LEU A 424 -6.88 10.36 -66.26
N SER A 425 -6.34 9.14 -66.19
CA SER A 425 -5.81 8.33 -67.30
C SER A 425 -6.76 7.21 -67.64
#